data_AF-A0A9W7AUP7-F1
#
_entry.id   AF-A0A9W7AUP7-F1
#
_cell.length_a   1.000
_cell.length_b   1.000
_cell.length_c   1.000
_cell.angle_alpha   90.00
_cell.angle_beta   90.00
_cell.angle_gamma   90.00
#
_symmetry.space_group_name_H-M   'P 1'
#
loop_
_entity.id
_entity.type
_entity.pdbx_description
1 polymer ?
#
loop_
_entity_poly.entity_id
_entity_poly.type
_entity_poly.pdbx_seq_one_letter_code
_entity_poly.pdbx_strand_id
1 'polypeptide(L)'
;MSSVSSQTPASFVLALGDNFYQDGISSTSDPQWSSTFETIYTHPPIKNIPWYAILGNHDYHKKESPQAQIDYSSVKSGRNWNMPDLQYTKHMSLCTGQDVLLTDDSCDEGKIAILFIDTPVLVPLESHTVASTLESIYGSRAR
;
A
#
# COMPACT_ATOMS: atom_id res chain seq x y z
N MET A 1 -5.25 11.30 14.38
CA MET A 1 -5.92 11.26 13.05
C MET A 1 -7.32 11.88 13.02
N SER A 2 -8.07 11.98 14.14
CA SER A 2 -9.45 12.49 14.11
C SER A 2 -9.59 13.99 13.82
N SER A 3 -8.62 14.84 14.20
CA SER A 3 -8.73 16.29 14.03
C SER A 3 -8.52 16.79 12.60
N VAL A 4 -7.61 16.18 11.84
CA VAL A 4 -7.27 16.60 10.47
C VAL A 4 -8.28 16.05 9.45
N SER A 5 -8.63 14.76 9.56
CA SER A 5 -9.59 14.11 8.64
C SER A 5 -11.02 14.64 8.75
N SER A 6 -11.37 15.28 9.87
CA SER A 6 -12.69 15.90 10.07
C SER A 6 -12.79 17.30 9.46
N GLN A 7 -11.66 17.98 9.21
CA GLN A 7 -11.63 19.32 8.62
C GLN A 7 -11.47 19.27 7.09
N THR A 8 -10.88 18.19 6.56
CA THR A 8 -10.75 17.95 5.13
C THR A 8 -10.94 16.46 4.87
N PRO A 9 -12.09 16.04 4.30
CA PRO A 9 -12.34 14.64 3.96
C PRO A 9 -11.26 14.14 2.99
N ALA A 10 -10.61 13.03 3.33
CA ALA A 10 -9.66 12.38 2.43
C ALA A 10 -10.38 11.41 1.50
N SER A 11 -10.08 11.43 0.20
CA SER A 11 -10.64 10.47 -0.76
C SER A 11 -9.88 9.14 -0.79
N PHE A 12 -8.64 9.11 -0.30
CA PHE A 12 -7.80 7.90 -0.20
C PHE A 12 -6.67 8.11 0.83
N VAL A 13 -5.97 7.03 1.17
CA VAL A 13 -4.75 7.03 1.99
C VAL A 13 -3.60 6.42 1.18
N LEU A 14 -2.40 6.97 1.34
CA LEU A 14 -1.17 6.36 0.85
C LEU A 14 -0.41 5.71 2.02
N ALA A 15 -0.19 4.40 1.96
CA ALA A 15 0.70 3.69 2.88
C ALA A 15 2.08 3.56 2.22
N LEU A 16 3.07 4.26 2.76
CA LEU A 16 4.34 4.55 2.08
C LEU A 16 5.46 3.55 2.43
N GLY A 17 5.10 2.32 2.80
CA GLY A 17 6.03 1.29 3.24
C GLY A 17 6.12 1.15 4.76
N ASP A 18 6.84 0.10 5.18
CA ASP A 18 6.97 -0.34 6.56
C ASP A 18 5.60 -0.56 7.21
N ASN A 19 4.76 -1.29 6.48
CA ASN A 19 3.35 -1.45 6.82
C ASN A 19 3.16 -2.34 8.06
N PHE A 20 4.03 -3.34 8.24
CA PHE A 20 3.94 -4.31 9.33
C PHE A 20 5.29 -4.51 10.04
N TYR A 21 5.43 -3.89 11.21
CA TYR A 21 6.60 -4.06 12.07
C TYR A 21 6.51 -5.32 12.95
N GLN A 22 7.62 -6.00 13.26
CA GLN A 22 8.99 -5.63 12.89
C GLN A 22 9.50 -6.26 11.59
N ASP A 23 8.86 -7.32 11.10
CA ASP A 23 9.44 -8.14 10.02
C ASP A 23 8.46 -8.47 8.90
N GLY A 24 7.42 -7.67 8.72
CA GLY A 24 6.36 -7.97 7.77
C GLY A 24 5.41 -9.08 8.24
N ILE A 25 4.62 -9.59 7.29
CA ILE A 25 3.60 -10.62 7.50
C ILE A 25 3.94 -11.94 6.81
N SER A 26 3.31 -13.03 7.24
CA SER A 26 3.54 -14.37 6.67
C SER A 26 2.50 -14.78 5.63
N SER A 27 1.29 -14.21 5.67
CA SER A 27 0.19 -14.56 4.78
C SER A 27 -0.94 -13.52 4.88
N THR A 28 -1.97 -13.67 4.06
CA THR A 28 -3.22 -12.90 4.15
C THR A 28 -4.02 -13.17 5.44
N SER A 29 -3.68 -14.21 6.19
CA SER A 29 -4.29 -14.56 7.48
C SER A 29 -3.41 -14.20 8.67
N ASP A 30 -2.30 -13.47 8.45
CA ASP A 30 -1.42 -13.04 9.53
C ASP A 30 -2.20 -12.14 10.52
N PRO A 31 -2.14 -12.40 11.84
CA PRO A 31 -2.90 -11.63 12.83
C PRO A 31 -2.61 -10.13 12.83
N GLN A 32 -1.46 -9.72 12.29
CA GLN A 32 -1.10 -8.31 12.19
C GLN A 32 -2.07 -7.49 11.34
N TRP A 33 -2.70 -8.07 10.31
CA TRP A 33 -3.77 -7.38 9.58
C TRP A 33 -4.83 -6.82 10.52
N SER A 34 -5.25 -7.64 11.49
CA SER A 34 -6.25 -7.22 12.47
C SER A 34 -5.67 -6.21 13.46
N SER A 35 -4.51 -6.52 14.06
CA SER A 35 -3.97 -5.77 15.19
C SER A 35 -3.30 -4.44 14.83
N THR A 36 -2.85 -4.26 13.58
CA THR A 36 -2.14 -3.03 13.16
C THR A 36 -2.90 -2.23 12.11
N PHE A 37 -3.82 -2.85 11.37
CA PHE A 37 -4.55 -2.20 10.28
C PHE A 37 -6.07 -2.15 10.49
N GLU A 38 -6.74 -3.30 10.47
CA GLU A 38 -8.21 -3.37 10.42
C GLU A 38 -8.88 -2.79 11.67
N THR A 39 -8.31 -3.01 12.86
CA THR A 39 -8.91 -2.52 14.12
C THR A 39 -8.43 -1.11 14.51
N ILE A 40 -7.30 -0.68 13.95
CA ILE A 40 -6.65 0.60 14.27
C ILE A 40 -7.31 1.75 13.51
N TYR A 41 -7.48 1.63 12.19
CA TYR A 41 -7.95 2.72 11.34
C TYR A 41 -9.48 2.75 11.21
N THR A 42 -10.21 2.70 12.33
CA THR A 42 -11.68 2.53 12.36
C THR A 42 -12.48 3.84 12.35
N HIS A 43 -11.82 5.00 12.40
CA HIS A 43 -12.48 6.31 12.45
C HIS A 43 -13.31 6.57 11.16
N PRO A 44 -14.57 7.05 11.24
CA PRO A 44 -15.50 7.06 10.10
C PRO A 44 -14.98 7.73 8.80
N PRO A 45 -14.34 8.92 8.85
CA PRO A 45 -13.74 9.57 7.68
C PRO A 45 -12.72 8.73 6.89
N ILE A 46 -12.05 7.78 7.52
CA ILE A 46 -11.01 6.95 6.86
C ILE A 46 -11.39 5.47 6.79
N LYS A 47 -12.52 5.08 7.38
CA LYS A 47 -12.88 3.67 7.56
C LYS A 47 -13.08 2.96 6.22
N ASN A 48 -13.70 3.65 5.27
CA ASN A 48 -14.20 3.07 4.01
C ASN A 48 -13.51 3.65 2.76
N ILE A 49 -12.42 4.39 2.90
CA ILE A 49 -11.67 4.95 1.76
C ILE A 49 -10.55 4.00 1.34
N PRO A 50 -10.15 3.98 0.05
CA PRO A 50 -9.06 3.13 -0.43
C PRO A 50 -7.71 3.52 0.19
N TRP A 51 -6.95 2.50 0.55
CA TRP A 51 -5.54 2.58 0.93
C TRP A 51 -4.71 2.04 -0.23
N TYR A 52 -3.88 2.89 -0.81
CA TYR A 52 -2.91 2.49 -1.83
C TYR A 52 -1.55 2.33 -1.15
N ALA A 53 -1.01 1.13 -1.19
CA ALA A 53 0.15 0.77 -0.40
C ALA A 53 1.36 0.40 -1.25
N ILE A 54 2.55 0.61 -0.68
CA ILE A 54 3.82 0.11 -1.17
C ILE A 54 4.63 -0.49 -0.04
N LEU A 55 5.71 -1.19 -0.36
CA LEU A 55 6.58 -1.85 0.62
C LEU A 55 7.73 -0.95 1.08
N GLY A 56 8.05 -1.06 2.37
CA GLY A 56 9.29 -0.56 2.95
C GLY A 56 10.26 -1.71 3.22
N ASN A 57 11.41 -1.40 3.81
CA ASN A 57 12.44 -2.41 4.06
C ASN A 57 12.00 -3.46 5.09
N HIS A 58 11.19 -3.11 6.09
CA HIS A 58 10.71 -4.06 7.08
C HIS A 58 9.75 -5.10 6.49
N ASP A 59 9.03 -4.73 5.43
CA ASP A 59 8.13 -5.64 4.74
C ASP A 59 8.86 -6.74 3.95
N TYR A 60 10.19 -6.63 3.81
CA TYR A 60 11.05 -7.59 3.12
C TYR A 60 11.83 -8.53 4.06
N HIS A 61 11.71 -8.36 5.38
CA HIS A 61 12.41 -9.22 6.35
C HIS A 61 11.90 -10.67 6.32
N LYS A 62 10.64 -10.89 5.95
CA LYS A 62 10.07 -12.19 5.60
C LYS A 62 9.88 -12.29 4.10
N LYS A 63 10.28 -13.41 3.52
CA LYS A 63 10.19 -13.65 2.08
C LYS A 63 8.74 -13.66 1.57
N GLU A 64 7.81 -14.14 2.39
CA GLU A 64 6.40 -14.27 2.04
C GLU A 64 5.64 -12.93 2.13
N SER A 65 6.17 -11.97 2.88
CA SER A 65 5.48 -10.72 3.22
C SER A 65 5.10 -9.87 2.01
N PRO A 66 5.98 -9.63 1.01
CA PRO A 66 5.62 -8.87 -0.18
C PRO A 66 4.41 -9.45 -0.91
N GLN A 67 4.44 -10.76 -1.20
CA GLN A 67 3.34 -11.43 -1.91
C GLN A 67 2.08 -11.49 -1.05
N ALA A 68 2.20 -11.70 0.27
CA ALA A 68 1.07 -11.69 1.18
C ALA A 68 0.34 -10.33 1.21
N GLN A 69 1.06 -9.21 1.12
CA GLN A 69 0.47 -7.88 1.05
C GLN A 69 -0.21 -7.60 -0.30
N ILE A 70 0.33 -8.13 -1.40
CA ILE A 70 -0.32 -8.09 -2.71
C ILE A 70 -1.61 -8.92 -2.68
N ASP A 71 -1.52 -10.18 -2.25
CA ASP A 71 -2.64 -11.12 -2.20
C ASP A 71 -3.79 -10.63 -1.32
N TYR A 72 -3.46 -9.90 -0.24
CA TYR A 72 -4.46 -9.32 0.65
C TYR A 72 -5.36 -8.30 -0.04
N SER A 73 -4.95 -7.69 -1.16
CA SER A 73 -5.81 -6.83 -1.99
C SER A 73 -7.06 -7.56 -2.51
N SER A 74 -7.05 -8.89 -2.55
CA SER A 74 -8.20 -9.73 -2.94
C SER A 74 -9.08 -10.16 -1.77
N VAL A 75 -8.67 -9.88 -0.52
CA VAL A 75 -9.40 -10.28 0.69
C VAL A 75 -10.55 -9.30 0.95
N LYS A 76 -11.75 -9.85 1.16
CA LYS A 76 -12.93 -9.06 1.52
C LYS A 76 -13.01 -8.83 3.03
N SER A 77 -12.07 -8.08 3.59
CA SER A 77 -12.02 -7.77 5.03
C SER A 77 -12.94 -6.61 5.45
N GLY A 78 -13.64 -5.99 4.50
CA GLY A 78 -14.38 -4.74 4.74
C GLY A 78 -13.45 -3.51 4.86
N ARG A 79 -12.15 -3.69 4.58
CA ARG A 79 -11.18 -2.63 4.35
C ARG A 79 -10.78 -2.61 2.88
N ASN A 80 -10.39 -1.44 2.39
CA ASN A 80 -10.03 -1.24 0.99
C ASN A 80 -8.51 -1.16 0.85
N TRP A 81 -7.80 -2.25 1.13
CA TRP A 81 -6.37 -2.36 0.86
C TRP A 81 -6.14 -2.58 -0.64
N ASN A 82 -5.26 -1.77 -1.25
CA ASN A 82 -4.95 -1.82 -2.68
C ASN A 82 -3.44 -1.80 -2.88
N MET A 83 -2.89 -2.95 -3.23
CA MET A 83 -1.50 -3.14 -3.64
C MET A 83 -1.46 -4.23 -4.72
N PRO A 84 -1.76 -3.90 -5.99
CA PRO A 84 -1.93 -4.90 -7.05
C PRO A 84 -0.62 -5.54 -7.51
N ASP A 85 0.51 -4.89 -7.27
CA ASP A 85 1.85 -5.33 -7.66
C ASP A 85 2.88 -4.60 -6.77
N LEU A 86 4.15 -4.99 -6.84
CA LEU A 86 5.27 -4.36 -6.12
C LEU A 86 5.48 -2.91 -6.59
N GLN A 87 5.24 -2.66 -7.88
CA GLN A 87 5.29 -1.35 -8.51
C GLN A 87 4.08 -1.17 -9.42
N TYR A 88 3.41 -0.03 -9.31
CA TYR A 88 2.22 0.23 -10.10
C TYR A 88 1.97 1.74 -10.23
N THR A 89 1.07 2.12 -11.15
CA THR A 89 0.64 3.51 -11.31
C THR A 89 -0.84 3.60 -11.01
N LYS A 90 -1.23 4.58 -10.19
CA LYS A 90 -2.64 4.94 -9.98
C LYS A 90 -2.94 6.23 -10.72
N HIS A 91 -3.86 6.14 -11.69
CA HIS A 91 -4.46 7.31 -12.32
C HIS A 91 -5.69 7.76 -11.54
N MET A 92 -5.87 9.07 -11.43
CA MET A 92 -7.00 9.70 -10.76
C MET A 92 -7.41 10.96 -11.52
N SER A 93 -8.70 11.29 -11.44
CA SER A 93 -9.26 12.49 -12.03
C SER A 93 -9.64 13.48 -10.93
N LEU A 94 -9.35 14.75 -11.17
CA LEU A 94 -9.78 15.87 -10.34
C LEU A 94 -11.05 16.46 -10.95
N CYS A 95 -12.07 16.61 -10.12
CA CYS A 95 -13.28 17.35 -10.44
C CYS A 95 -13.31 18.62 -9.58
N THR A 96 -13.59 19.78 -10.16
CA THR A 96 -13.90 20.99 -9.42
C THR A 96 -15.41 21.10 -9.20
N GLY A 97 -15.83 21.51 -7.99
CA GLY A 97 -17.25 21.73 -7.65
C GLY A 97 -17.88 20.69 -6.72
N GLN A 98 -17.19 19.58 -6.46
CA GLN A 98 -17.47 18.66 -5.36
C GLN A 98 -16.12 18.19 -4.84
N ASP A 99 -15.89 18.26 -3.52
CA ASP A 99 -14.70 17.75 -2.82
C ASP A 99 -14.58 16.21 -2.97
N VAL A 100 -14.41 15.73 -4.20
CA VAL A 100 -14.47 14.33 -4.55
C VAL A 100 -13.42 14.08 -5.64
N LEU A 101 -12.29 13.48 -5.26
CA LEU A 101 -11.46 12.77 -6.22
C LEU A 101 -12.28 11.56 -6.69
N LEU A 102 -12.67 11.57 -7.96
CA LEU A 102 -13.25 10.40 -8.58
C LEU A 102 -12.13 9.48 -9.06
N THR A 103 -12.30 8.18 -8.81
CA THR A 103 -11.46 7.15 -9.42
C THR A 103 -11.95 6.77 -10.82
N ASP A 104 -12.97 7.46 -11.34
CA ASP A 104 -13.47 7.30 -12.70
C ASP A 104 -13.06 8.49 -13.58
N ASP A 105 -13.04 8.25 -14.89
CA ASP A 105 -12.66 9.25 -15.91
C ASP A 105 -13.83 10.18 -16.27
N SER A 106 -14.83 10.33 -15.41
CA SER A 106 -16.02 11.13 -15.74
C SER A 106 -15.78 12.64 -15.72
N CYS A 107 -14.65 13.09 -15.16
CA CYS A 107 -14.22 14.49 -15.14
C CYS A 107 -12.90 14.67 -15.91
N ASP A 108 -12.89 15.55 -16.91
CA ASP A 108 -11.70 15.86 -17.72
C ASP A 108 -10.96 17.14 -17.28
N GLU A 109 -11.20 17.61 -16.06
CA GLU A 109 -10.67 18.91 -15.60
C GLU A 109 -9.21 18.84 -15.15
N GLY A 110 -8.75 17.69 -14.62
CA GLY A 110 -7.35 17.45 -14.28
C GLY A 110 -7.06 15.97 -14.05
N LYS A 111 -5.88 15.49 -14.46
CA LYS A 111 -5.46 14.09 -14.28
C LYS A 111 -4.20 14.03 -13.43
N ILE A 112 -4.20 13.16 -12.42
CA ILE A 112 -3.05 12.85 -11.57
C ILE A 112 -2.62 11.41 -11.88
N ALA A 113 -1.32 11.20 -12.05
CA ALA A 113 -0.71 9.88 -12.00
C ALA A 113 0.20 9.81 -10.76
N ILE A 114 -0.04 8.81 -9.91
CA ILE A 114 0.83 8.49 -8.78
C ILE A 114 1.60 7.22 -9.13
N LEU A 115 2.93 7.32 -9.15
CA LEU A 115 3.83 6.19 -9.38
C LEU A 115 4.29 5.61 -8.04
N PHE A 116 3.98 4.33 -7.83
CA PHE A 116 4.39 3.55 -6.67
C PHE A 116 5.66 2.78 -7.06
N ILE A 117 6.80 3.14 -6.47
CA ILE A 117 8.13 2.57 -6.76
C ILE A 117 8.64 1.76 -5.57
N ASP A 118 8.82 0.46 -5.75
CA ASP A 118 9.46 -0.40 -4.75
C ASP A 118 10.95 -0.06 -4.65
N THR A 119 11.30 0.81 -3.70
CA THR A 119 12.69 1.25 -3.56
C THR A 119 13.61 0.23 -2.88
N PRO A 120 13.17 -0.59 -1.90
CA PRO A 120 14.01 -1.65 -1.34
C PRO A 120 14.68 -2.56 -2.38
N VAL A 121 14.02 -2.82 -3.52
CA VAL A 121 14.58 -3.69 -4.58
C VAL A 121 15.56 -2.98 -5.53
N LEU A 122 15.60 -1.65 -5.47
CA LEU A 122 16.45 -0.81 -6.35
C LEU A 122 17.74 -0.36 -5.66
N VAL A 123 17.82 -0.48 -4.34
CA VAL A 123 19.03 -0.13 -3.58
C VAL A 123 19.99 -1.32 -3.60
N PRO A 124 21.28 -1.14 -3.97
CA PRO A 124 22.28 -2.18 -3.92
C PRO A 124 22.33 -2.84 -2.54
N LEU A 125 22.37 -4.16 -2.54
CA LEU A 125 22.30 -5.02 -1.37
C LEU A 125 23.54 -4.86 -0.47
N GLU A 126 23.55 -3.86 0.40
CA GLU A 126 24.58 -3.74 1.44
C GLU A 126 24.23 -4.51 2.73
N SER A 127 23.01 -5.07 2.84
CA SER A 127 22.58 -5.88 3.98
C SER A 127 22.19 -7.30 3.56
N HIS A 128 22.76 -8.30 4.25
CA HIS A 128 22.60 -9.72 3.96
C HIS A 128 21.16 -10.25 4.03
N THR A 129 20.26 -9.54 4.71
CA THR A 129 18.86 -9.96 4.93
C THR A 129 17.95 -9.66 3.74
N VAL A 130 18.10 -8.48 3.11
CA VAL A 130 17.27 -8.11 1.94
C VAL A 130 17.76 -8.87 0.69
N ALA A 131 19.06 -9.15 0.62
CA ALA A 131 19.71 -9.83 -0.51
C ALA A 131 19.13 -11.19 -0.83
N SER A 132 18.99 -12.05 0.18
CA SER A 132 18.52 -13.43 -0.01
C SER A 132 17.05 -13.51 -0.39
N THR A 133 16.22 -12.60 0.16
CA THR A 133 14.81 -12.47 -0.21
C THR A 133 14.65 -12.02 -1.66
N LEU A 134 15.37 -10.97 -2.08
CA LEU A 134 15.26 -10.44 -3.44
C LEU A 134 15.78 -11.39 -4.51
N GLU A 135 16.88 -12.09 -4.27
CA GLU A 135 17.37 -13.14 -5.19
C GLU A 135 16.32 -14.25 -5.39
N SER A 136 15.55 -14.58 -4.35
CA SER A 136 14.50 -15.58 -4.45
C SER A 136 13.23 -15.08 -5.12
N ILE A 137 12.91 -13.78 -5.05
CA ILE A 137 11.71 -13.19 -5.65
C ILE A 137 11.94 -12.93 -7.15
N TYR A 138 13.10 -12.41 -7.53
CA TYR A 138 13.39 -11.98 -8.91
C TYR A 138 14.24 -12.98 -9.72
N GLY A 139 14.81 -14.00 -9.08
CA GLY A 139 15.83 -14.86 -9.70
C GLY A 139 17.10 -14.07 -10.05
N SER A 140 18.08 -14.70 -10.70
CA SER A 140 19.38 -14.11 -11.06
C SER A 140 19.34 -12.93 -12.06
N ARG A 141 18.18 -12.31 -12.28
CA ARG A 141 17.95 -11.21 -13.22
C ARG A 141 18.21 -9.81 -12.64
N ALA A 142 18.72 -9.71 -11.42
CA ALA A 142 19.13 -8.44 -10.81
C ALA A 142 20.55 -7.99 -11.21
N ARG A 143 20.97 -8.25 -12.46
CA ARG A 143 22.23 -7.73 -13.04
C ARG A 143 22.01 -7.21 -14.45
#